data_AF-A0A2Z3UQY6-F1
#
_entry.id   AF-A0A2Z3UQY6-F1
#
_cell.length_a   1.000
_cell.length_b   1.000
_cell.length_c   1.000
_cell.angle_alpha   90.00
_cell.angle_beta   90.00
_cell.angle_gamma   90.00
#
_symmetry.space_group_name_H-M   'P 1'
#
loop_
_entity.id
_entity.type
_entity.pdbx_description
1 polymer ?
#
loop_
_entity_poly.entity_id
_entity_poly.type
_entity_poly.pdbx_seq_one_letter_code
_entity_poly.pdbx_strand_id
1 'polypeptide(L)'
;MMTAKTRRIEISVDAAAEELITQAAQARGEPISSFVLRAAHAEAGRVLARPDVTLMSSEQFNKLLSSLDEPDEAPALRGAVQRRRRYNATT
;
A
#
# COMPACT_ATOMS: atom_id res chain seq x y z
N MET A 1 -8.61 26.15 7.35
CA MET A 1 -9.29 26.05 6.04
C MET A 1 -9.71 24.60 5.82
N MET A 2 -11.01 24.32 5.58
CA MET A 2 -11.44 22.99 5.14
C MET A 2 -10.99 22.79 3.70
N THR A 3 -10.11 21.81 3.47
CA THR A 3 -9.67 21.44 2.11
C THR A 3 -10.84 20.81 1.39
N ALA A 4 -11.44 21.52 0.42
CA ALA A 4 -12.51 20.97 -0.39
C ALA A 4 -12.01 19.73 -1.16
N LYS A 5 -12.84 18.67 -1.27
CA LYS A 5 -12.56 17.52 -2.13
C LYS A 5 -12.62 17.98 -3.60
N THR A 6 -11.46 18.26 -4.19
CA THR A 6 -11.34 18.83 -5.55
C THR A 6 -11.24 17.78 -6.66
N ARG A 7 -10.93 16.52 -6.34
CA ARG A 7 -10.79 15.44 -7.33
C ARG A 7 -12.03 14.55 -7.33
N ARG A 8 -12.50 14.20 -8.54
CA ARG A 8 -13.66 13.33 -8.77
C ARG A 8 -13.22 12.06 -9.49
N ILE A 9 -13.81 10.94 -9.09
CA ILE A 9 -13.71 9.66 -9.77
C ILE A 9 -15.12 9.34 -10.25
N GLU A 10 -15.29 9.15 -11.55
CA GLU A 10 -16.57 8.78 -12.16
C GLU A 10 -16.51 7.30 -12.56
N ILE A 11 -17.55 6.55 -12.24
CA ILE A 11 -17.63 5.11 -12.45
C ILE A 11 -18.98 4.82 -13.09
N SER A 12 -18.95 4.13 -14.23
CA SER A 12 -20.15 3.55 -14.83
C SER A 12 -20.36 2.16 -14.23
N VAL A 13 -21.59 1.88 -13.79
CA VAL A 13 -21.99 0.59 -13.22
C VAL A 13 -23.24 0.11 -13.95
N ASP A 14 -23.43 -1.21 -14.01
CA ASP A 14 -24.70 -1.77 -14.45
C ASP A 14 -25.76 -1.65 -13.34
N ALA A 15 -27.02 -1.90 -13.72
CA ALA A 15 -28.15 -1.76 -12.80
C ALA A 15 -28.07 -2.73 -11.60
N ALA A 16 -27.53 -3.93 -11.80
CA ALA A 16 -27.40 -4.92 -10.74
C ALA A 16 -26.37 -4.49 -9.69
N ALA A 17 -25.24 -3.93 -10.14
CA ALA A 17 -24.22 -3.38 -9.26
C ALA A 17 -24.72 -2.12 -8.54
N GLU A 18 -25.45 -1.23 -9.21
CA GLU A 18 -26.06 -0.05 -8.59
C GLU A 18 -27.02 -0.45 -7.45
N GLU A 19 -27.92 -1.40 -7.71
CA GLU A 19 -28.89 -1.87 -6.72
C GLU A 19 -28.19 -2.51 -5.51
N LEU A 20 -27.23 -3.41 -5.76
CA LEU A 20 -26.47 -4.06 -4.70
C LEU A 20 -25.72 -3.06 -3.81
N ILE A 21 -25.03 -2.10 -4.41
CA ILE A 21 -24.27 -1.06 -3.68
C ILE A 21 -25.24 -0.18 -2.89
N THR A 22 -26.38 0.18 -3.47
CA THR A 22 -27.40 1.00 -2.82
C THR A 22 -27.95 0.31 -1.57
N GLN A 23 -28.33 -0.96 -1.68
CA GLN A 23 -28.82 -1.74 -0.54
C GLN A 23 -27.77 -1.86 0.56
N ALA A 24 -26.50 -2.11 0.20
CA ALA A 24 -25.41 -2.22 1.18
C ALA A 24 -25.11 -0.90 1.89
N ALA A 25 -25.15 0.23 1.18
CA ALA A 25 -25.00 1.56 1.77
C ALA A 25 -26.14 1.90 2.73
N GLN A 26 -27.38 1.60 2.33
CA GLN A 26 -28.57 1.76 3.16
C GLN A 26 -28.50 0.92 4.44
N ALA A 27 -28.11 -0.36 4.32
CA ALA A 27 -27.95 -1.26 5.47
C ALA A 27 -26.91 -0.75 6.48
N ARG A 28 -25.95 0.07 6.03
CA ARG A 28 -24.94 0.72 6.89
C ARG A 28 -25.31 2.13 7.33
N GLY A 29 -26.44 2.67 6.86
CA GLY A 29 -26.88 4.03 7.18
C GLY A 29 -25.94 5.11 6.66
N GLU A 30 -25.21 4.87 5.56
CA GLU A 30 -24.27 5.83 4.99
C GLU A 30 -24.60 6.16 3.52
N PRO A 31 -24.24 7.36 3.01
CA PRO A 31 -24.40 7.69 1.60
C PRO A 31 -23.62 6.73 0.69
N ILE A 32 -24.16 6.43 -0.49
CA ILE A 32 -23.53 5.55 -1.49
C ILE A 32 -22.08 5.96 -1.78
N SER A 33 -21.82 7.24 -1.98
CA SER A 33 -20.47 7.75 -2.25
C SER A 33 -19.49 7.50 -1.10
N SER A 34 -19.95 7.59 0.15
CA SER A 34 -19.15 7.26 1.33
C SER A 34 -18.89 5.76 1.42
N PHE A 35 -19.90 4.93 1.16
CA PHE A 35 -19.77 3.48 1.13
C PHE A 35 -18.73 3.04 0.10
N VAL A 36 -18.84 3.52 -1.13
CA VAL A 36 -17.93 3.19 -2.24
C VAL A 36 -16.51 3.67 -1.93
N LEU A 37 -16.34 4.92 -1.49
CA LEU A 37 -15.02 5.45 -1.14
C LEU A 37 -14.36 4.63 -0.02
N ARG A 38 -15.12 4.26 1.01
CA ARG A 38 -14.63 3.45 2.12
C ARG A 38 -14.23 2.05 1.66
N ALA A 39 -15.06 1.40 0.84
CA ALA A 39 -14.76 0.09 0.27
C ALA A 39 -13.51 0.11 -0.61
N ALA A 40 -13.40 1.11 -1.49
CA ALA A 40 -12.23 1.30 -2.36
C ALA A 40 -10.96 1.55 -1.56
N HIS A 41 -11.01 2.36 -0.50
CA HIS A 41 -9.85 2.62 0.35
C HIS A 41 -9.40 1.36 1.12
N ALA A 42 -10.36 0.57 1.63
CA ALA A 42 -10.05 -0.68 2.30
C ALA A 42 -9.38 -1.69 1.35
N GLU A 43 -9.89 -1.80 0.12
CA GLU A 43 -9.30 -2.68 -0.89
C GLU A 43 -7.93 -2.21 -1.35
N ALA A 44 -7.76 -0.91 -1.60
CA ALA A 44 -6.45 -0.33 -1.91
C ALA A 44 -5.45 -0.65 -0.79
N GLY A 45 -5.84 -0.48 0.47
CA GLY A 45 -5.00 -0.87 1.61
C GLY A 45 -4.60 -2.34 1.57
N ARG A 46 -5.54 -3.26 1.28
CA ARG A 46 -5.25 -4.69 1.14
C ARG A 46 -4.31 -5.00 -0.01
N VAL A 47 -4.47 -4.36 -1.17
CA VAL A 47 -3.61 -4.54 -2.34
C VAL A 47 -2.20 -4.03 -2.06
N LEU A 48 -2.08 -2.86 -1.43
CA LEU A 48 -0.78 -2.24 -1.13
C LEU A 48 -0.05 -2.90 0.04
N ALA A 49 -0.78 -3.49 1.00
CA ALA A 49 -0.19 -4.14 2.18
C ALA A 49 0.20 -5.61 1.95
N ARG A 50 0.09 -6.12 0.71
CA ARG A 50 0.46 -7.50 0.37
C ARG A 50 1.96 -7.73 0.66
N PRO A 51 2.32 -8.61 1.60
CA PRO A 51 3.72 -8.80 2.01
C PRO A 51 4.60 -9.40 0.91
N ASP A 52 3.97 -10.01 -0.09
CA ASP A 52 4.59 -10.59 -1.28
C ASP A 52 4.81 -9.57 -2.41
N VAL A 53 4.25 -8.35 -2.30
CA VAL A 53 4.37 -7.31 -3.33
C VAL A 53 5.11 -6.10 -2.77
N THR A 54 6.37 -5.93 -3.16
CA THR A 54 7.11 -4.70 -2.88
C THR A 54 6.82 -3.67 -3.97
N LEU A 55 5.99 -2.67 -3.66
CA LEU A 55 5.79 -1.53 -4.54
C LEU A 55 6.94 -0.54 -4.36
N MET A 56 7.65 -0.27 -5.46
CA MET A 56 8.76 0.69 -5.51
C MET A 56 8.60 1.58 -6.74
N SER A 57 9.19 2.79 -6.70
CA SER A 57 9.22 3.65 -7.89
C SER A 57 10.07 3.02 -8.98
N SER A 58 9.84 3.40 -10.24
CA SER A 58 10.69 2.95 -11.35
C SER A 58 12.16 3.30 -11.15
N GLU A 59 12.44 4.46 -10.53
CA GLU A 59 13.80 4.88 -10.18
C GLU A 59 14.45 3.92 -9.17
N GLN A 60 13.71 3.56 -8.11
CA GLN A 60 14.20 2.64 -7.10
C GLN A 60 14.38 1.23 -7.65
N PHE A 61 13.49 0.78 -8.54
CA PHE A 61 13.61 -0.49 -9.24
C PHE A 61 14.86 -0.54 -10.11
N ASN A 62 15.12 0.51 -10.90
CA ASN A 62 16.31 0.57 -11.74
C ASN A 62 17.59 0.53 -10.90
N LYS A 63 17.61 1.22 -9.75
CA LYS A 63 18.75 1.18 -8.82
C LYS A 63 18.97 -0.21 -8.22
N LEU A 64 17.88 -0.89 -7.84
CA LEU A 64 17.95 -2.26 -7.38
C LEU A 64 18.52 -3.18 -8.48
N LEU A 65 18.01 -3.07 -9.70
CA LEU A 65 18.45 -3.89 -10.82
C LEU A 65 19.95 -3.67 -11.11
N SER A 66 20.43 -2.43 -11.14
CA SER A 66 21.87 -2.16 -11.33
C SER A 66 22.73 -2.72 -10.19
N SER A 67 22.21 -2.74 -8.96
CA SER A 67 22.95 -3.26 -7.80
C SER A 67 23.16 -4.78 -7.83
N LEU A 68 22.40 -5.50 -8.67
CA LEU A 68 22.57 -6.94 -8.86
C LEU A 68 23.79 -7.25 -9.74
N ASP A 69 24.10 -6.37 -10.70
CA ASP A 69 25.28 -6.49 -11.56
C ASP A 69 26.54 -5.96 -10.87
N GLU A 70 26.43 -4.80 -10.21
CA GLU A 70 27.52 -4.17 -9.46
C GLU A 70 27.11 -3.91 -8.01
N PRO A 71 27.71 -4.59 -7.02
CA PRO A 71 27.31 -4.42 -5.63
C PRO A 71 27.74 -3.05 -5.09
N ASP A 72 26.84 -2.41 -4.34
CA ASP A 72 27.15 -1.17 -3.63
C ASP A 72 28.20 -1.40 -2.52
N GLU A 73 29.04 -0.39 -2.31
CA GLU A 73 29.98 -0.35 -1.19
C GLU A 73 29.22 -0.20 0.15
N ALA A 74 29.34 -1.20 1.02
CA ALA A 74 28.68 -1.20 2.33
C ALA A 74 29.68 -1.36 3.51
N PRO A 75 30.59 -0.39 3.72
CA PRO A 75 31.65 -0.51 4.75
C PRO A 75 31.11 -0.68 6.17
N ALA A 76 29.96 -0.05 6.49
CA ALA A 76 29.32 -0.20 7.80
C ALA A 76 28.80 -1.63 8.02
N LEU A 77 28.27 -2.28 6.97
CA LEU A 77 27.83 -3.68 7.02
C LEU A 77 29.03 -4.62 7.13
N ARG A 78 30.12 -4.37 6.40
CA ARG A 78 31.37 -5.15 6.54
C ARG A 78 31.89 -5.13 7.98
N GLY A 79 31.94 -3.95 8.60
CA GLY A 79 32.33 -3.81 10.00
C GLY A 79 31.31 -4.40 10.99
N ALA A 80 30.03 -4.49 10.63
CA ALA A 80 29.00 -5.13 11.47
C ALA A 80 29.10 -6.66 11.44
N VAL A 81 29.40 -7.26 10.29
CA VAL A 81 29.61 -8.72 10.16
C VAL A 81 30.85 -9.18 10.94
N GLN A 82 31.90 -8.37 10.97
CA GLN A 82 33.13 -8.67 11.72
C GLN A 82 32.95 -8.58 13.24
N ARG A 83 31.92 -7.87 13.73
CA ARG A 83 31.61 -7.78 15.16
C ARG A 83 30.92 -9.07 15.60
N ARG A 84 31.54 -9.80 16.54
CA ARG A 84 30.98 -11.03 17.15
C ARG A 84 29.56 -10.76 17.65
N ARG A 85 28.55 -11.53 17.18
CA ARG A 85 27.15 -11.42 17.64
C ARG A 85 27.11 -11.59 19.16
N ARG A 86 26.82 -10.51 19.89
CA ARG A 86 26.51 -10.56 21.32
C ARG A 86 25.03 -10.89 21.45
N TYR A 87 24.71 -12.18 21.54
CA TYR A 87 23.40 -12.59 22.01
C TYR A 87 23.37 -12.38 23.52
N ASN A 88 22.78 -11.29 23.98
CA ASN A 88 22.42 -11.17 25.39
C ASN A 88 21.14 -12.00 25.57
N ALA A 89 21.30 -13.28 25.94
CA ALA A 89 20.19 -14.07 26.44
C ALA A 89 19.88 -13.57 27.86
N THR A 90 18.87 -12.71 27.99
CA THR A 90 18.31 -12.36 29.30
C THR A 90 17.49 -13.58 29.77
N THR A 91 18.01 -14.28 30.77
CA THR A 91 17.25 -15.20 31.63
C THR A 91 16.83 -14.43 32.88
#